data_AF-A0A5B0EG19-F1
#
_entry.id   AF-A0A5B0EG19-F1
#
_cell.length_a   1.000
_cell.length_b   1.000
_cell.length_c   1.000
_cell.angle_alpha   90.00
_cell.angle_beta   90.00
_cell.angle_gamma   90.00
#
_symmetry.space_group_name_H-M   'P 1'
#
loop_
_entity.id
_entity.type
_entity.pdbx_description
1 polymer ?
#
loop_
_entity_poly.entity_id
_entity_poly.type
_entity_poly.pdbx_seq_one_letter_code
_entity_poly.pdbx_strand_id
1 'polypeptide(L)' 'MKKIVLDPPLEKPIETAYTVFGNCQTGHSPLFAVCSDVAAHDALVHIFISKLCPVLNKVYTF' A
#
# COMPACT_ATOMS: atom_id res chain seq x y z
N MET A 1 38.70 -4.46 12.72
CA MET A 1 37.36 -5.00 12.37
C MET A 1 36.49 -3.81 11.97
N LYS A 2 36.05 -3.72 10.71
CA LYS A 2 35.16 -2.62 10.28
C LYS A 2 33.74 -3.04 10.61
N LYS A 3 33.07 -2.30 11.51
CA LYS A 3 31.65 -2.48 11.77
C LYS A 3 30.93 -2.10 10.48
N ILE A 4 30.24 -3.05 9.85
CA ILE A 4 29.34 -2.73 8.74
C ILE A 4 28.20 -1.94 9.38
N VAL A 5 28.25 -0.62 9.20
CA VAL A 5 27.13 0.25 9.54
C VAL A 5 26.12 0.02 8.44
N LEU A 6 25.02 -0.66 8.78
CA LEU A 6 23.84 -0.67 7.90
C LEU A 6 23.42 0.78 7.74
N ASP A 7 23.30 1.24 6.50
CA ASP A 7 22.83 2.59 6.22
C ASP A 7 21.53 2.84 7.01
N PRO A 8 21.37 4.03 7.63
CA PRO A 8 20.16 4.35 8.36
C PRO A 8 18.94 4.17 7.45
N PRO A 9 17.80 3.70 7.98
CA PRO A 9 16.61 3.53 7.17
C PRO A 9 16.30 4.86 6.50
N LEU A 10 16.29 4.81 5.16
CA LEU A 10 16.05 5.93 4.27
C LEU A 10 15.03 6.93 4.85
N GLU A 11 15.45 8.17 5.07
CA GLU A 11 14.58 9.33 5.38
C GLU A 11 13.65 9.70 4.21
N LYS A 12 13.55 8.82 3.21
CA LYS A 12 12.72 9.00 2.03
C LYS A 12 11.29 8.63 2.40
N PRO A 13 10.29 9.40 1.94
CA PRO A 13 8.90 8.99 2.05
C PRO A 13 8.76 7.54 1.56
N ILE A 14 8.26 6.66 2.42
CA ILE A 14 7.96 5.29 2.01
C ILE A 14 6.75 5.39 1.10
N GLU A 15 6.95 5.11 -0.17
CA GLU A 15 5.88 5.05 -1.17
C GLU A 15 5.42 3.60 -1.32
N THR A 16 4.13 3.43 -1.60
CA THR A 16 3.55 2.14 -1.91
C THR A 16 4.06 1.67 -3.26
N ALA A 17 4.29 0.37 -3.39
CA ALA A 17 4.53 -0.27 -4.67
C ALA A 17 3.23 -0.89 -5.17
N TYR A 18 3.03 -0.93 -6.49
CA TYR A 18 1.87 -1.61 -7.06
C TYR A 18 1.85 -3.06 -6.60
N THR A 19 0.84 -3.43 -5.79
CA THR A 19 0.75 -4.77 -5.20
C THR A 19 -0.68 -5.26 -5.23
N VAL A 20 -0.88 -6.36 -5.95
CA VAL A 20 -2.17 -7.05 -6.03
C VAL A 20 -2.31 -7.98 -4.83
N PHE A 21 -3.49 -7.96 -4.18
CA PHE A 21 -3.84 -8.93 -3.14
C PHE A 21 -5.30 -9.35 -3.27
N GLY A 22 -5.63 -10.56 -2.81
CA GLY A 22 -6.95 -11.14 -3.06
C GLY A 22 -7.15 -11.52 -4.52
N ASN A 23 -6.14 -12.11 -5.16
CA ASN A 23 -6.32 -12.72 -6.46
C ASN A 23 -7.14 -14.01 -6.34
N CYS A 24 -7.94 -14.29 -7.36
CA CYS A 24 -8.62 -15.56 -7.51
C CYS A 24 -7.79 -16.41 -8.48
N GLN A 25 -7.37 -17.63 -8.08
CA GLN A 25 -6.55 -18.49 -8.95
C GLN A 25 -7.24 -18.89 -10.26
N THR A 26 -8.54 -18.64 -10.39
CA THR A 26 -9.34 -18.87 -11.59
C THR A 26 -9.15 -17.81 -12.69
N GLY A 27 -8.17 -16.90 -12.56
CA GLY A 27 -7.83 -15.92 -13.61
C GLY A 27 -8.75 -14.70 -13.66
N HIS A 28 -9.46 -14.41 -12.58
CA HIS A 28 -10.21 -13.17 -12.46
C HIS A 28 -9.27 -11.97 -12.27
N SER A 29 -9.70 -10.80 -12.73
CA SER A 29 -9.03 -9.54 -12.41
C SER A 29 -8.89 -9.38 -10.89
N PRO A 30 -7.79 -8.78 -10.42
CA PRO A 30 -7.60 -8.47 -9.00
C PRO A 30 -8.81 -7.77 -8.42
N LEU A 31 -9.33 -8.25 -7.29
CA LEU A 31 -10.39 -7.54 -6.58
C LEU A 31 -9.85 -6.33 -5.81
N PHE A 32 -8.56 -6.39 -5.44
CA PHE A 32 -7.88 -5.34 -4.71
C PHE A 32 -6.44 -5.20 -5.18
N ALA A 33 -6.00 -3.96 -5.35
CA ALA A 33 -4.61 -3.61 -5.60
C ALA A 33 -4.24 -2.36 -4.80
N VAL A 34 -3.01 -2.32 -4.30
CA VAL A 34 -2.38 -1.10 -3.80
C VAL A 34 -1.80 -0.37 -5.01
N CYS A 35 -2.09 0.92 -5.16
CA CYS A 35 -1.49 1.77 -6.19
C CYS A 35 0.00 2.01 -5.90
N SER A 36 0.82 2.19 -6.94
CA SER A 36 2.19 2.66 -6.75
C SER A 36 2.22 4.15 -6.41
N ASP A 37 3.35 4.60 -5.86
CA ASP A 37 3.70 6.02 -5.74
C ASP A 37 2.78 6.83 -4.81
N VAL A 38 2.06 6.15 -3.90
CA VAL A 38 1.28 6.79 -2.84
C VAL A 38 2.10 6.78 -1.55
N ALA A 39 2.17 7.90 -0.84
CA ALA A 39 2.80 7.93 0.47
C ALA A 39 2.12 6.92 1.41
N ALA A 40 2.91 6.03 2.04
CA ALA A 40 2.39 4.96 2.88
C ALA A 40 1.52 5.46 4.03
N HIS A 41 1.85 6.64 4.58
CA HIS A 41 1.02 7.32 5.56
C HIS A 41 -0.40 7.58 5.04
N ASP A 42 -0.53 8.16 3.84
CA ASP A 42 -1.81 8.52 3.25
C ASP A 42 -2.63 7.28 2.90
N ALA A 43 -1.98 6.22 2.43
CA ALA A 43 -2.61 4.92 2.21
C ALA A 43 -3.19 4.33 3.52
N LEU A 44 -2.45 4.40 4.63
CA LEU A 44 -2.90 3.90 5.94
C LEU A 44 -4.06 4.73 6.52
N VAL A 45 -3.99 6.06 6.42
CA VAL A 45 -5.08 6.96 6.82
C VAL A 45 -6.34 6.67 6.00
N HIS A 46 -6.19 6.45 4.68
CA HIS A 46 -7.31 6.11 3.82
C HIS A 46 -7.95 4.77 4.21
N ILE A 47 -7.15 3.73 4.47
CA ILE A 47 -7.65 2.44 4.94
C ILE A 47 -8.43 2.64 6.25
N PHE A 48 -7.85 3.33 7.23
CA PHE A 48 -8.50 3.58 8.52
C PHE A 48 -9.86 4.29 8.38
N ILE A 49 -9.91 5.35 7.56
CA ILE A 49 -11.17 6.08 7.28
C ILE A 49 -12.17 5.19 6.54
N SER A 50 -11.72 4.41 5.54
CA SER A 50 -12.58 3.50 4.78
C SER A 50 -13.19 2.39 5.64
N LYS A 51 -12.50 1.97 6.70
CA LYS A 51 -13.01 1.01 7.70
C LYS A 51 -14.07 1.64 8.61
N LEU A 52 -13.96 2.93 8.89
CA LEU A 52 -14.94 3.66 9.70
C LEU A 52 -16.19 4.05 8.88
N CYS A 53 -16.05 4.28 7.57
CA CYS A 53 -17.15 4.68 6.69
C CYS A 53 -17.09 3.97 5.32
N PRO A 54 -18.00 3.01 5.03
CA PRO A 54 -17.96 2.20 3.82
C PRO A 54 -18.24 2.97 2.52
N VAL A 55 -18.79 4.19 2.61
CA VAL A 55 -19.14 5.02 1.43
C VAL A 55 -17.89 5.56 0.71
N LEU A 56 -16.74 5.65 1.41
CA LEU A 56 -15.48 6.17 0.84
C LEU A 56 -14.61 5.10 0.16
N ASN A 57 -14.93 3.82 0.32
CA ASN A 57 -14.13 2.70 -0.17
C ASN A 57 -14.07 2.59 -1.71
N LYS A 58 -15.04 3.22 -2.40
CA LYS A 58 -15.18 3.20 -3.87
C LYS A 58 -14.15 4.06 -4.63
N VAL A 59 -13.35 4.88 -3.96
CA VAL A 59 -12.48 5.85 -4.64
C VAL A 59 -11.10 5.27 -5.01
N TYR A 60 -10.70 4.14 -4.40
CA TYR A 60 -9.34 3.58 -4.58
C TYR A 60 -9.31 2.06 -4.82
N THR A 61 -10.45 1.44 -5.11
CA THR A 61 -10.51 0.07 -5.63
C THR A 61 -10.89 0.14 -7.12
N PHE A 62 -9.93 -0.18 -7.99
CA PHE A 62 -10.14 -0.44 -9.41
C PHE A 62 -9.76 -1.90 -9.70
#